data_AF-A0A1H2Y6T6-F1
#
_entry.id   AF-A0A1H2Y6T6-F1
#
_cell.length_a   1.000
_cell.length_b   1.000
_cell.length_c   1.000
_cell.angle_alpha   90.00
_cell.angle_beta   90.00
_cell.angle_gamma   90.00
#
_symmetry.space_group_name_H-M   'P 1'
#
loop_
_entity.id
_entity.type
_entity.pdbx_description
1 polymer ?
#
loop_
_entity_poly.entity_id
_entity_poly.type
_entity_poly.pdbx_seq_one_letter_code
_entity_poly.pdbx_strand_id
1 'polypeptide(L)' 'MSIYWKILLVILVWISVSAWNKYVVKRVVAKVVKMNPNSDWLSRKHVVIKNLFQGFFWVFCVLFTIAMVFSK' A
#
# COMPACT_ATOMS: atom_id res chain seq x y z
N MET A 1 -20.30 -1.69 16.90
CA MET A 1 -19.02 -1.06 17.32
C MET A 1 -19.22 0.45 17.34
N SER A 2 -18.81 1.15 18.40
CA SER A 2 -19.03 2.62 18.49
C SER A 2 -18.36 3.35 17.31
N ILE A 3 -18.94 4.46 16.86
CA ILE A 3 -18.43 5.26 15.73
C ILE A 3 -16.96 5.67 15.95
N TYR A 4 -16.58 5.96 17.19
CA TYR A 4 -15.22 6.30 17.58
C TYR A 4 -14.22 5.16 17.31
N TRP A 5 -14.63 3.91 17.54
CA TRP A 5 -13.80 2.74 17.26
C TRP A 5 -13.62 2.49 15.75
N LYS A 6 -14.65 2.78 14.94
CA LYS A 6 -14.55 2.68 13.48
C LYS A 6 -13.56 3.71 12.94
N ILE A 7 -13.61 4.95 13.43
CA ILE A 7 -12.67 6.02 13.07
C ILE A 7 -11.24 5.65 13.48
N LEU A 8 -11.06 5.16 14.71
CA LEU A 8 -9.74 4.73 15.21
C LEU A 8 -9.13 3.63 14.32
N LEU A 9 -9.93 2.63 13.93
CA LEU A 9 -9.50 1.56 13.03
C LEU A 9 -9.10 2.07 11.65
N VAL A 10 -9.89 2.98 11.06
CA VAL A 10 -9.56 3.59 9.76
C VAL A 10 -8.22 4.32 9.83
N ILE A 11 -8.00 5.13 10.87
CA ILE A 11 -6.74 5.85 11.07
C ILE A 11 -5.57 4.88 11.25
N LEU A 12 -5.73 3.84 12.07
CA LEU A 12 -4.70 2.82 12.28
C LEU A 12 -4.33 2.08 11.01
N VAL A 13 -5.32 1.70 10.20
CA VAL A 13 -5.10 1.02 8.91
C VAL A 13 -4.38 1.97 7.94
N TRP A 14 -4.78 3.24 7.88
CA TRP A 14 -4.11 4.25 7.06
C TRP A 14 -2.64 4.44 7.43
N ILE A 15 -2.33 4.53 8.73
CA ILE A 15 -0.95 4.64 9.22
C ILE A 15 -0.16 3.38 8.87
N SER A 16 -0.74 2.20 9.12
CA SER A 16 -0.10 0.91 8.85
C SER A 16 0.21 0.72 7.36
N VAL A 17 -0.76 1.04 6.49
CA VAL A 17 -0.59 0.99 5.02
C VAL A 17 0.46 2.01 4.57
N SER A 18 0.45 3.23 5.13
CA SER A 18 1.43 4.26 4.80
C SER A 18 2.85 3.84 5.19
N ALA A 19 3.02 3.26 6.39
CA ALA A 19 4.29 2.71 6.84
C ALA A 19 4.74 1.54 5.95
N TRP A 20 3.84 0.61 5.65
CA TRP A 20 4.12 -0.52 4.76
C TRP A 20 4.59 -0.07 3.37
N ASN A 21 3.90 0.90 2.79
CA ASN A 21 4.26 1.48 1.50
C ASN A 21 5.65 2.16 1.54
N LYS A 22 5.97 2.89 2.62
CA LYS A 22 7.26 3.57 2.74
C LYS A 22 8.43 2.61 2.96
N TYR A 23 8.26 1.58 3.80
CA TYR A 23 9.37 0.73 4.26
C TYR A 23 9.45 -0.62 3.55
N VAL A 24 8.32 -1.27 3.29
CA VAL A 24 8.28 -2.63 2.74
C VAL A 24 8.31 -2.58 1.22
N VAL A 25 7.42 -1.82 0.57
CA VAL A 25 7.39 -1.75 -0.90
C VAL A 25 8.73 -1.28 -1.47
N LYS A 26 9.31 -0.23 -0.88
CA LYS A 26 10.64 0.27 -1.31
C LYS A 26 11.73 -0.80 -1.18
N ARG A 27 11.75 -1.57 -0.07
CA ARG A 27 12.73 -2.64 0.13
C ARG A 27 12.50 -3.83 -0.78
N VAL A 28 11.25 -4.26 -0.97
CA VAL A 28 10.90 -5.38 -1.83
C VAL A 28 11.24 -5.05 -3.28
N VAL A 29 10.86 -3.88 -3.79
CA VAL A 29 11.20 -3.45 -5.14
C VAL A 29 12.73 -3.40 -5.32
N ALA A 30 13.47 -2.80 -4.38
CA ALA A 30 14.92 -2.77 -4.45
C ALA A 30 15.55 -4.18 -4.42
N LYS A 31 15.02 -5.09 -3.60
CA LYS A 31 15.51 -6.48 -3.50
C LYS A 31 15.24 -7.27 -4.78
N VAL A 32 14.06 -7.14 -5.36
CA VAL A 32 13.68 -7.80 -6.63
C VAL A 32 14.51 -7.29 -7.79
N VAL A 33 14.74 -5.97 -7.88
CA VAL A 33 15.62 -5.38 -8.90
C VAL A 33 17.06 -5.88 -8.73
N LYS A 34 17.57 -5.93 -7.49
CA LYS A 34 18.94 -6.42 -7.20
C LYS A 34 19.13 -7.92 -7.49
N MET A 35 18.08 -8.73 -7.30
CA MET A 35 18.11 -10.17 -7.61
C MET A 35 18.02 -10.47 -9.12
N ASN A 36 17.52 -9.53 -9.94
CA ASN A 36 17.44 -9.69 -11.39
C ASN A 36 18.21 -8.58 -12.14
N PRO A 37 19.56 -8.56 -12.04
CA PRO A 37 20.39 -7.51 -12.62
C PRO A 37 20.33 -7.44 -14.16
N ASN A 38 19.99 -8.54 -14.85
CA ASN A 38 19.84 -8.58 -16.31
C ASN A 38 18.46 -8.13 -16.83
N SER A 39 17.54 -7.76 -15.93
CA SER A 39 16.19 -7.35 -16.33
C SER A 39 16.11 -5.84 -16.49
N ASP A 40 16.57 -5.38 -17.65
CA ASP A 40 16.43 -4.00 -18.14
C ASP A 40 14.99 -3.47 -18.06
N TRP A 41 14.02 -4.40 -18.15
CA TRP A 41 12.61 -4.15 -17.99
C TRP A 41 12.24 -3.70 -16.57
N LEU A 42 12.74 -4.39 -15.54
CA LEU A 42 12.45 -4.07 -14.13
C LEU A 42 13.13 -2.77 -13.70
N SER A 43 14.34 -2.51 -14.19
CA SER A 43 15.04 -1.24 -13.98
C SER A 43 14.24 -0.06 -14.55
N ARG A 44 13.69 -0.20 -15.77
CA ARG A 44 12.87 0.85 -16.41
C ARG A 44 11.45 0.96 -15.86
N LYS A 45 10.87 -0.13 -15.37
CA LYS A 45 9.49 -0.18 -14.86
C LYS A 45 9.39 -0.09 -13.34
N HIS A 46 10.49 0.06 -12.60
CA HIS A 46 10.45 0.14 -11.13
C HIS A 46 9.54 1.26 -10.62
N VAL A 47 9.50 2.41 -11.32
CA VAL A 47 8.59 3.54 -11.01
C VAL A 47 7.14 3.14 -11.24
N VAL A 48 6.85 2.44 -12.34
CA VAL A 48 5.50 1.96 -12.68
C VAL A 48 5.01 0.95 -11.66
N ILE A 49 5.86 -0.01 -11.28
CA ILE A 49 5.55 -1.03 -10.27
C ILE A 49 5.28 -0.34 -8.92
N LYS A 50 6.14 0.59 -8.51
CA LYS A 50 5.94 1.36 -7.28
C LYS A 50 4.60 2.12 -7.31
N ASN A 51 4.28 2.80 -8.41
CA ASN A 51 3.02 3.54 -8.55
C ASN A 51 1.81 2.61 -8.57
N LEU A 52 1.91 1.42 -9.17
CA LEU A 52 0.86 0.39 -9.15
C LEU A 52 0.58 -0.10 -7.73
N PHE A 53 1.63 -0.43 -6.97
CA PHE A 53 1.48 -0.82 -5.57
C PHE A 53 0.89 0.32 -4.73
N GLN A 54 1.36 1.56 -4.93
CA GLN A 54 0.80 2.74 -4.26
C GLN A 54 -0.68 2.93 -4.59
N GLY A 55 -1.06 2.82 -5.87
CA GLY A 55 -2.45 2.94 -6.31
C GLY A 55 -3.32 1.84 -5.71
N PHE A 56 -2.86 0.60 -5.70
CA PHE A 56 -3.56 -0.53 -5.08
C PHE A 56 -3.81 -0.28 -3.58
N PHE A 57 -2.81 0.21 -2.85
CA PHE A 57 -2.96 0.55 -1.44
C PHE A 57 -3.94 1.70 -1.20
N TRP A 58 -3.95 2.72 -2.05
CA TRP A 58 -4.93 3.80 -1.98
C TRP A 58 -6.34 3.29 -2.22
N VAL A 59 -6.55 2.46 -3.24
CA VAL A 59 -7.85 1.83 -3.52
C VAL A 59 -8.31 0.98 -2.35
N PHE A 60 -7.41 0.17 -1.77
CA PHE A 60 -7.70 -0.61 -0.57
C PHE A 60 -8.13 0.27 0.61
N CYS A 61 -7.40 1.36 0.89
CA CYS A 61 -7.75 2.30 1.96
C CYS A 61 -9.13 2.93 1.75
N VAL A 62 -9.47 3.33 0.51
CA VAL A 62 -10.79 3.89 0.19
C VAL A 62 -11.89 2.85 0.40
N LEU A 63 -11.72 1.64 -0.15
CA LEU A 63 -12.69 0.55 0.00
C LEU A 63 -12.87 0.14 1.46
N PHE A 64 -11.79 0.10 2.24
CA PHE A 64 -11.82 -0.20 3.66
C PHE A 64 -12.60 0.88 4.44
N THR A 65 -12.35 2.15 4.17
CA THR A 65 -13.11 3.25 4.78
C THR A 65 -14.60 3.15 4.45
N ILE A 66 -14.95 2.90 3.19
CA ILE A 66 -16.35 2.70 2.76
C ILE A 66 -16.95 1.52 3.51
N ALA A 67 -16.28 0.37 3.52
CA ALA A 67 -16.75 -0.83 4.21
C ALA A 67 -17.00 -0.57 5.71
N MET A 68 -16.10 0.17 6.38
CA MET A 68 -16.25 0.52 7.79
C MET A 68 -17.41 1.49 8.06
N VAL A 69 -17.66 2.44 7.15
CA VAL A 69 -18.76 3.41 7.25
C VAL A 69 -20.12 2.74 7.01
N PHE A 70 -20.21 1.85 6.03
CA PHE A 70 -21.46 1.14 5.69
C PHE A 70 -21.73 -0.11 6.53
N SER A 71 -20.71 -0.63 7.22
CA SER A 71 -20.88 -1.69 8.21
C SER A 71 -21.74 -1.17 9.37
N LYS A 72 -22.85 -1.86 9.70
CA LYS A 72 -23.74 -1.51 10.81
C LYS A 72 -23.05 -1.74 12.16
#